data_AF-A0A2S6RA57-F1
#
_entry.id   AF-A0A2S6RA57-F1
#
_cell.length_a   1.000
_cell.length_b   1.000
_cell.length_c   1.000
_cell.angle_alpha   90.00
_cell.angle_beta   90.00
_cell.angle_gamma   90.00
#
_symmetry.space_group_name_H-M   'P 1'
#
loop_
_entity.id
_entity.type
_entity.pdbx_description
1 polymer ?
#
loop_
_entity_poly.entity_id
_entity_poly.type
_entity_poly.pdbx_seq_one_letter_code
_entity_poly.pdbx_strand_id
1 'polypeptide(L)' 'FDEPVKYAAKLRYYKKDKNILLLKTEMKAGHGGKTGRDANIEELALEFSFILKISGIKN' A
#
# COMPACT_ATOMS: atom_id res chain seq x y z
N PHE A 1 15.50 -2.83 3.56
CA PHE A 1 14.58 -1.83 2.99
C PHE A 1 14.37 -1.97 1.48
N ASP A 2 15.25 -2.65 0.74
CA ASP A 2 15.10 -2.80 -0.73
C ASP A 2 14.17 -3.94 -1.15
N GLU A 3 13.89 -4.91 -0.26
CA GLU A 3 13.12 -6.10 -0.63
C GLU A 3 11.70 -5.79 -1.11
N PRO A 4 10.92 -4.86 -0.49
CA PRO A 4 9.59 -4.51 -0.98
C PRO A 4 9.61 -3.91 -2.39
N VAL A 5 10.63 -3.09 -2.72
CA VAL A 5 10.78 -2.48 -4.05
C VAL A 5 11.10 -3.53 -5.09
N LYS A 6 12.08 -4.41 -4.82
CA LYS A 6 12.45 -5.51 -5.71
C LYS A 6 11.27 -6.47 -5.94
N TYR A 7 10.54 -6.79 -4.87
CA TYR A 7 9.37 -7.66 -4.96
C TYR A 7 8.23 -7.02 -5.76
N ALA A 8 7.90 -5.75 -5.51
CA ALA A 8 6.89 -5.03 -6.28
C ALA A 8 7.27 -4.91 -7.76
N ALA A 9 8.55 -4.68 -8.07
CA ALA A 9 9.04 -4.69 -9.46
C ALA A 9 8.88 -6.07 -10.11
N LYS A 10 9.25 -7.15 -9.41
CA LYS A 10 9.06 -8.53 -9.89
C LYS A 10 7.59 -8.86 -10.12
N LEU A 11 6.70 -8.48 -9.20
CA LEU A 11 5.26 -8.65 -9.36
C LEU A 11 4.73 -7.91 -10.59
N ARG A 12 5.15 -6.66 -10.80
CA ARG A 12 4.79 -5.88 -11.99
C ARG A 12 5.27 -6.55 -13.27
N TYR A 13 6.48 -7.10 -13.28
CA TYR A 13 7.04 -7.80 -14.44
C TYR A 13 6.22 -9.03 -14.84
N TYR A 14 5.77 -9.83 -13.87
CA TYR A 14 4.98 -11.05 -14.16
C TYR A 14 3.46 -10.80 -14.25
N LYS A 15 3.00 -9.57 -14.03
CA LYS A 15 1.59 -9.25 -13.98
C LYS A 15 0.93 -9.43 -15.35
N LYS A 16 -0.17 -10.18 -15.40
CA LYS A 16 -0.96 -10.42 -16.63
C LYS A 16 -2.35 -9.79 -16.60
N ASP A 17 -2.83 -9.48 -15.39
CA ASP A 17 -4.16 -8.92 -15.16
C ASP A 17 -4.13 -7.38 -15.09
N LYS A 18 -5.31 -6.75 -15.00
CA LYS A 18 -5.49 -5.29 -14.89
C LYS A 18 -5.78 -4.81 -13.47
N ASN A 19 -5.63 -5.65 -12.45
CA ASN A 19 -5.87 -5.28 -11.06
C ASN A 19 -4.83 -4.27 -10.58
N ILE A 20 -5.20 -3.42 -9.63
CA ILE A 20 -4.30 -2.41 -9.09
C ILE A 20 -3.20 -3.08 -8.24
N LEU A 21 -1.94 -2.70 -8.47
CA LEU A 21 -0.79 -3.14 -7.68
C LEU A 21 0.02 -1.91 -7.25
N LEU A 22 0.06 -1.64 -5.94
CA LEU A 22 0.72 -0.47 -5.37
C LEU A 22 1.84 -0.89 -4.43
N LEU A 23 2.92 -0.09 -4.44
CA LEU A 23 3.91 -0.05 -3.36
C LEU A 23 3.83 1.34 -2.77
N LYS A 24 3.33 1.45 -1.54
CA LYS A 24 3.32 2.70 -0.78
C LYS A 24 4.56 2.75 0.10
N THR A 25 5.27 3.87 0.06
CA THR A 25 6.50 4.06 0.83
C THR A 25 6.43 5.37 1.60
N GLU A 26 6.71 5.30 2.90
CA GLU A 26 6.77 6.47 3.75
C GLU A 26 8.21 6.96 3.89
N MET A 27 8.49 8.14 3.32
CA MET A 27 9.84 8.71 3.31
C MET A 27 10.26 9.33 4.64
N LYS A 28 9.33 9.45 5.60
CA LYS A 28 9.53 10.05 6.93
C LYS A 28 9.23 9.07 8.08
N ALA A 29 9.06 7.78 7.77
CA ALA A 29 8.76 6.73 8.74
C ALA A 29 10.00 5.87 9.03
N GLY A 30 10.05 5.30 10.24
CA GLY A 30 10.99 4.23 10.59
C GLY A 30 10.36 2.84 10.42
N HIS A 31 10.99 1.82 11.01
CA HIS A 31 10.48 0.44 10.97
C HIS A 31 9.06 0.30 11.55
N GLY A 32 8.73 1.10 12.58
CA GLY A 32 7.41 1.13 13.21
C GLY A 32 6.39 2.04 12.52
N GLY A 33 6.69 2.59 11.33
CA GLY A 33 5.82 3.54 10.66
C GLY A 33 6.07 4.99 11.07
N LYS A 34 5.15 5.87 10.66
CA LYS A 34 5.12 7.28 11.12
C LYS A 34 4.64 7.31 12.57
N THR A 35 5.28 8.14 13.39
CA THR A 35 4.87 8.33 14.79
C THR A 35 3.71 9.32 14.89
N GLY A 36 2.75 9.02 15.77
CA GLY A 36 1.63 9.92 16.09
C GLY A 36 0.28 9.25 15.90
N ARG A 37 -0.72 9.69 16.66
CA ARG A 37 -2.09 9.14 16.60
C ARG A 37 -2.68 9.29 15.20
N ASP A 38 -2.54 10.47 14.61
CA ASP A 38 -3.17 10.78 13.32
C ASP A 38 -2.52 9.99 12.19
N ALA A 39 -1.20 9.77 12.25
CA ALA A 39 -0.49 8.96 11.27
C ALA A 39 -1.01 7.51 11.19
N ASN A 40 -1.36 6.91 12.34
CA ASN A 40 -1.96 5.58 12.37
C ASN A 40 -3.37 5.58 11.75
N ILE A 41 -4.15 6.64 11.98
CA ILE A 41 -5.49 6.78 11.40
C ILE A 41 -5.39 6.96 9.88
N GLU A 42 -4.44 7.77 9.40
CA GLU A 42 -4.17 7.97 7.97
C GLU A 42 -3.76 6.67 7.28
N GLU A 43 -2.87 5.88 7.89
CA GLU A 43 -2.46 4.57 7.36
C GLU A 43 -3.66 3.63 7.24
N LEU A 44 -4.44 3.53 8.32
CA LEU A 44 -5.64 2.68 8.36
C LEU A 44 -6.67 3.12 7.32
N ALA A 45 -6.90 4.42 7.18
CA ALA A 45 -7.82 4.97 6.19
C ALA A 45 -7.38 4.64 4.76
N LEU A 46 -6.08 4.69 4.47
CA LEU A 46 -5.52 4.32 3.18
C LEU A 46 -5.71 2.82 2.88
N GLU A 47 -5.42 1.95 3.84
CA GLU A 47 -5.59 0.50 3.72
C GLU A 47 -7.05 0.13 3.42
N PHE A 48 -8.01 0.64 4.22
CA PHE A 48 -9.43 0.38 4.01
C PHE A 48 -9.94 0.99 2.71
N SER A 49 -9.51 2.20 2.36
CA SER A 49 -9.87 2.83 1.08
C SER A 49 -9.43 1.96 -0.09
N PHE A 50 -8.21 1.42 -0.04
CA PHE A 50 -7.70 0.52 -1.07
C PHE A 50 -8.51 -0.78 -1.14
N ILE A 51 -8.77 -1.43 0.00
CA ILE A 51 -9.57 -2.66 0.07
C ILE A 51 -10.97 -2.45 -0.51
N LEU A 52 -11.67 -1.38 -0.11
CA LEU A 52 -13.00 -1.04 -0.61
C LEU A 52 -12.96 -0.74 -2.11
N LYS A 53 -11.91 -0.06 -2.59
CA LYS A 53 -11.73 0.25 -4.01
C LYS A 53 -11.57 -1.01 -4.86
N ILE A 54 -10.83 -2.01 -4.38
CA ILE A 54 -10.57 -3.25 -5.13
C ILE A 54 -11.65 -4.31 -4.95
N SER A 55 -12.42 -4.27 -3.85
CA SER A 55 -13.49 -5.24 -3.58
C SER A 55 -14.73 -5.03 -4.46
N GLY A 56 -14.82 -3.87 -5.13
CA GLY A 56 -15.94 -3.56 -6.02
C GLY A 56 -17.26 -3.28 -5.30
N ILE A 57 -17.21 -3.06 -3.98
CA ILE A 57 -18.37 -2.64 -3.18
C ILE A 57 -18.80 -1.25 -3.66
N LYS A 58 -20.05 -1.15 -4.10
CA LYS A 58 -20.71 0.11 -4.47
C LYS A 58 -21.79 0.40 -3.43
N ASN A 59 -21.87 1.66 -2.99
CA ASN A 59 -22.97 2.16 -2.18
C ASN A 59 -24.26 2.25 -3.00
#